data_AF-A0A8B8DV26-F1
#
_entry.id   AF-A0A8B8DV26-F1
#
_cell.length_a   1.000
_cell.length_b   1.000
_cell.length_c   1.000
_cell.angle_alpha   90.00
_cell.angle_beta   90.00
_cell.angle_gamma   90.00
#
_symmetry.space_group_name_H-M   'P 1'
#
loop_
_entity.id
_entity.type
_entity.pdbx_description
1 polymer ?
#
loop_
_entity_poly.entity_id
_entity_poly.type
_entity_poly.pdbx_seq_one_letter_code
_entity_poly.pdbx_strand_id
1 'polypeptide(L)'
;MAEMPWPRTFMNDSLDGFVHSKAAEIGILDIAGFEQLQTNGFEQMCINMVNERLQQFMNNIVIIQEKKIYEAEEIPFDNVDFRDNMNIIQLFELKKIGVWPTLDEESKFAQSNDLKFVERLKKNFPKGHLYILF
;
A
#
# COMPACT_ATOMS: atom_id res chain seq x y z
N MET A 1 41.76 -3.59 4.53
CA MET A 1 40.79 -2.53 4.89
C MET A 1 39.48 -3.26 5.13
N ALA A 2 38.86 -3.13 6.31
CA ALA A 2 37.55 -3.72 6.54
C ALA A 2 36.50 -2.84 5.84
N GLU A 3 35.66 -3.43 5.00
CA GLU A 3 34.51 -2.72 4.42
C GLU A 3 33.55 -2.36 5.56
N MET A 4 33.14 -1.10 5.64
CA MET A 4 32.12 -0.69 6.60
C MET A 4 30.78 -1.34 6.22
N PRO A 5 30.05 -1.91 7.18
CA PRO A 5 28.70 -2.42 6.93
C PRO A 5 27.74 -1.31 6.51
N TRP A 6 26.70 -1.68 5.77
CA TRP A 6 25.67 -0.75 5.30
C TRP A 6 24.98 -0.04 6.50
N PRO A 7 24.60 1.25 6.40
CA PRO A 7 24.18 2.04 7.57
C PRO A 7 23.07 1.43 8.42
N ARG A 8 22.06 0.76 7.82
CA ARG A 8 21.01 0.09 8.61
C ARG A 8 21.55 -1.09 9.39
N THR A 9 22.40 -1.90 8.78
CA THR A 9 23.01 -3.07 9.44
C THR A 9 23.85 -2.61 10.62
N PHE A 10 24.66 -1.56 10.42
CA PHE A 10 25.43 -0.96 11.51
C PHE A 10 24.56 -0.46 12.67
N MET A 11 23.46 0.23 12.37
CA MET A 11 22.53 0.71 13.41
C MET A 11 21.85 -0.45 14.16
N ASN A 12 21.37 -1.46 13.43
CA ASN A 12 20.72 -2.63 14.05
C ASN A 12 21.69 -3.40 14.95
N ASP A 13 22.90 -3.69 14.47
CA ASP A 13 23.92 -4.40 15.25
C ASP A 13 24.33 -3.62 16.52
N SER A 14 24.29 -2.28 16.45
CA SER A 14 24.56 -1.41 17.61
C SER A 14 23.43 -1.42 18.65
N LEU A 15 22.19 -1.69 18.23
CA LEU A 15 21.00 -1.69 19.06
C LEU A 15 20.67 -3.09 19.63
N ASP A 16 21.12 -4.17 18.98
CA ASP A 16 20.89 -5.56 19.39
C ASP A 16 21.43 -5.88 20.79
N GLY A 17 22.47 -5.17 21.26
CA GLY A 17 23.02 -5.32 22.61
C GLY A 17 22.07 -4.94 23.76
N PHE A 18 20.91 -4.34 23.47
CA PHE A 18 19.91 -3.92 24.45
C PHE A 18 18.70 -4.88 24.58
N VAL A 19 18.61 -5.92 23.75
CA VAL A 19 17.44 -6.82 23.72
C VAL A 19 17.64 -8.00 24.69
N HIS A 20 17.20 -7.86 25.94
CA HIS A 20 17.11 -8.96 26.89
C HIS A 20 15.68 -9.53 27.00
N SER A 21 15.52 -10.80 26.61
CA SER A 21 14.33 -11.67 26.77
C SER A 21 13.06 -11.26 26.01
N LYS A 22 12.09 -12.20 25.89
CA LYS A 22 10.77 -12.04 25.24
C LYS A 22 9.93 -10.91 25.86
N ALA A 23 10.31 -9.66 25.62
CA ALA A 23 9.58 -8.48 26.02
C ALA A 23 8.49 -8.16 24.98
N ALA A 24 7.46 -7.42 25.39
CA ALA A 24 6.54 -6.81 24.45
C ALA A 24 7.29 -5.76 23.61
N GLU A 25 7.04 -5.73 22.30
CA GLU A 25 7.65 -4.79 21.37
C GLU A 25 6.67 -3.68 21.00
N ILE A 26 7.19 -2.46 20.83
CA ILE A 26 6.44 -1.31 20.32
C ILE A 26 7.06 -0.92 18.99
N GLY A 27 6.28 -1.07 17.92
CA GLY A 27 6.67 -0.62 16.58
C GLY A 27 6.24 0.82 16.34
N ILE A 28 7.14 1.64 15.80
CA ILE A 28 6.81 2.97 15.26
C ILE A 28 6.88 2.87 13.74
N LEU A 29 5.79 3.22 13.08
CA LEU A 29 5.71 3.23 11.62
C LEU A 29 5.76 4.68 11.12
N ASP A 30 6.82 5.00 10.40
CA ASP A 30 6.99 6.27 9.68
C ASP A 30 7.05 5.97 8.17
N ILE A 31 6.08 6.48 7.42
CA ILE A 31 5.96 6.26 5.98
C ILE A 31 5.74 7.58 5.26
N ALA A 32 6.09 7.63 3.98
CA ALA A 32 5.80 8.78 3.13
C ALA A 32 4.29 9.01 3.00
N GLY A 33 3.86 10.28 3.10
CA GLY A 33 2.48 10.68 2.86
C GLY A 33 2.09 10.63 1.38
N PHE A 34 0.81 10.85 1.10
CA PHE A 34 0.30 10.89 -0.28
C PHE A 34 0.97 12.00 -1.10
N GLU A 35 1.38 11.69 -2.33
CA GLU A 35 2.07 12.61 -3.23
C GLU A 35 1.22 12.93 -4.46
N GLN A 36 1.17 14.22 -4.83
CA GLN A 36 0.53 14.68 -6.05
C GLN A 36 1.41 15.75 -6.72
N LEU A 37 2.19 15.32 -7.70
CA LEU A 37 3.08 16.18 -8.48
C LEU A 37 2.45 16.55 -9.83
N GLN A 38 3.09 17.45 -10.58
CA GLN A 38 2.67 17.75 -11.96
C GLN A 38 2.76 16.52 -12.87
N THR A 39 3.76 15.66 -12.63
CA THR A 39 3.92 14.37 -13.29
C THR A 39 4.28 13.35 -12.22
N ASN A 40 3.42 12.34 -12.03
CA ASN A 40 3.66 11.26 -11.07
C ASN A 40 4.36 10.09 -11.77
N GLY A 41 5.49 9.65 -11.22
CA GLY A 41 6.25 8.50 -11.69
C GLY A 41 5.78 7.17 -11.08
N PHE A 42 6.55 6.11 -11.35
CA PHE A 42 6.33 4.80 -10.74
C PHE A 42 6.49 4.84 -9.22
N GLU A 43 7.40 5.68 -8.72
CA GLU A 43 7.68 5.88 -7.31
C GLU A 43 6.47 6.49 -6.58
N GLN A 44 5.90 7.58 -7.12
CA GLN A 44 4.67 8.19 -6.59
C GLN A 44 3.52 7.18 -6.60
N MET A 45 3.38 6.39 -7.66
CA MET A 45 2.36 5.34 -7.74
C MET A 45 2.52 4.30 -6.62
N CYS A 46 3.76 3.88 -6.31
CA CYS A 46 4.05 2.99 -5.19
C CYS A 46 3.72 3.63 -3.83
N ILE A 47 4.14 4.88 -3.61
CA ILE A 47 3.86 5.63 -2.38
C ILE A 47 2.35 5.76 -2.16
N ASN A 48 1.62 6.17 -3.19
CA ASN A 48 0.17 6.36 -3.10
C ASN A 48 -0.55 5.02 -2.89
N MET A 49 -0.13 3.93 -3.54
CA MET A 49 -0.71 2.61 -3.29
C MET A 49 -0.50 2.12 -1.85
N VAL A 50 0.67 2.39 -1.26
CA VAL A 50 0.92 2.07 0.16
C VAL A 50 0.00 2.88 1.06
N ASN A 51 -0.21 4.17 0.76
CA ASN A 51 -1.15 5.02 1.48
C ASN A 51 -2.60 4.51 1.37
N GLU A 52 -3.03 4.08 0.19
CA GLU A 52 -4.37 3.47 0.00
C GLU A 52 -4.53 2.21 0.86
N ARG A 53 -3.52 1.32 0.89
CA ARG A 53 -3.55 0.16 1.79
C ARG A 53 -3.61 0.55 3.26
N LEU A 54 -2.85 1.57 3.67
CA LEU A 54 -2.88 2.04 5.05
C LEU A 54 -4.26 2.61 5.41
N GLN A 55 -4.88 3.39 4.52
CA GLN A 55 -6.23 3.91 4.70
C GLN A 55 -7.25 2.77 4.86
N GLN A 56 -7.19 1.73 4.03
CA GLN A 56 -8.07 0.56 4.16
C GLN A 56 -7.87 -0.16 5.49
N PHE A 57 -6.61 -0.32 5.91
CA PHE A 57 -6.28 -0.92 7.20
C PHE A 57 -6.89 -0.10 8.36
N MET A 58 -6.71 1.23 8.34
CA MET A 58 -7.27 2.12 9.36
C MET A 58 -8.80 2.09 9.38
N ASN A 59 -9.47 2.12 8.21
CA ASN A 59 -10.92 1.98 8.12
C ASN A 59 -11.41 0.67 8.77
N ASN A 60 -10.71 -0.44 8.53
CA ASN A 60 -11.06 -1.72 9.12
C ASN A 60 -10.88 -1.74 10.64
N ILE A 61 -9.79 -1.19 11.17
CA ILE A 61 -9.53 -1.16 12.60
C ILE A 61 -10.45 -0.16 13.32
N VAL A 62 -10.44 1.10 12.88
CA VAL A 62 -11.13 2.19 13.59
C VAL A 62 -12.65 2.08 13.44
N ILE A 63 -13.16 1.68 12.27
CA ILE A 63 -14.62 1.71 12.05
C ILE A 63 -15.21 0.31 12.23
N ILE A 64 -14.69 -0.67 11.48
CA ILE A 64 -15.31 -2.00 11.43
C ILE A 64 -15.09 -2.78 12.73
N GLN A 65 -13.89 -2.72 13.32
CA GLN A 65 -13.66 -3.41 14.60
C GLN A 65 -14.31 -2.66 15.77
N GLU A 66 -14.27 -1.33 15.79
CA GLU A 66 -14.95 -0.57 16.85
C GLU A 66 -16.45 -0.83 16.85
N LYS A 67 -17.11 -0.81 15.68
CA LYS A 67 -18.52 -1.18 15.55
C LYS A 67 -18.81 -2.57 16.13
N LYS A 68 -17.95 -3.56 15.87
CA LYS A 68 -18.11 -4.92 16.43
C LYS A 68 -18.02 -4.96 17.95
N ILE A 69 -17.18 -4.11 18.54
CA ILE A 69 -17.07 -4.00 20.01
C ILE A 69 -18.35 -3.41 20.58
N TYR A 70 -18.88 -2.33 19.98
CA TYR A 70 -20.13 -1.71 20.43
C TYR A 70 -21.31 -2.68 20.30
N GLU A 71 -21.39 -3.42 19.19
CA GLU A 71 -22.39 -4.48 18.99
C GLU A 71 -22.28 -5.59 20.04
N ALA A 72 -21.06 -5.99 20.41
CA ALA A 72 -20.82 -7.01 21.43
C ALA A 72 -21.15 -6.55 22.86
N GLU A 73 -21.01 -5.25 23.12
CA GLU A 73 -21.36 -4.62 24.41
C GLU A 73 -22.81 -4.13 24.46
N GLU A 74 -23.60 -4.38 23.42
CA GLU A 74 -24.99 -3.92 23.28
C GLU A 74 -25.15 -2.39 23.38
N ILE A 75 -24.11 -1.65 22.98
CA ILE A 75 -24.07 -0.19 22.95
C ILE A 75 -24.54 0.30 21.57
N PRO A 76 -25.49 1.25 21.49
CA PRO A 76 -25.88 1.87 20.22
C PRO A 76 -24.66 2.51 19.53
N PHE A 77 -24.44 2.13 18.27
CA PHE A 77 -23.40 2.71 17.44
C PHE A 77 -24.04 3.59 16.36
N ASP A 78 -23.69 4.86 16.35
CA ASP A 78 -24.12 5.79 15.30
C ASP A 78 -23.41 5.41 13.98
N ASN A 79 -24.17 5.27 12.90
CA ASN A 79 -23.57 4.96 11.61
C ASN A 79 -22.61 6.08 11.18
N VAL A 80 -21.34 5.73 11.07
CA VAL A 80 -20.30 6.59 10.49
C VAL A 80 -20.20 6.29 9.01
N ASP A 81 -20.44 7.30 8.18
CA ASP A 81 -20.23 7.20 6.74
C ASP A 81 -18.74 7.38 6.45
N PHE A 82 -18.14 6.43 5.71
CA PHE A 82 -16.72 6.47 5.39
C PHE A 82 -16.45 6.07 3.96
N ARG A 83 -15.36 6.59 3.41
CA ARG A 83 -14.93 6.28 2.05
C ARG A 83 -14.17 4.96 2.04
N ASP A 84 -14.83 3.92 1.55
CA ASP A 84 -14.18 2.67 1.17
C ASP A 84 -13.30 2.88 -0.08
N ASN A 85 -12.08 2.37 -0.03
CA ASN A 85 -11.09 2.46 -1.10
C ASN A 85 -10.66 1.08 -1.62
N MET A 86 -11.38 0.02 -1.26
CA MET A 86 -11.14 -1.35 -1.72
C MET A 86 -11.14 -1.45 -3.25
N ASN A 87 -11.96 -0.67 -3.95
CA ASN A 87 -11.98 -0.61 -5.41
C ASN A 87 -10.64 -0.14 -6.01
N ILE A 88 -9.97 0.83 -5.36
CA ILE A 88 -8.65 1.32 -5.76
C ILE A 88 -7.61 0.22 -5.51
N ILE A 89 -7.65 -0.42 -4.34
CA ILE A 89 -6.72 -1.52 -4.02
C ILE A 89 -6.86 -2.67 -5.03
N GLN A 90 -8.10 -3.04 -5.37
CA GLN A 90 -8.38 -4.07 -6.35
C GLN A 90 -7.90 -3.71 -7.75
N LEU A 91 -7.99 -2.44 -8.17
CA LEU A 91 -7.45 -2.01 -9.46
C LEU A 91 -5.96 -2.39 -9.61
N PHE A 92 -5.19 -2.28 -8.54
CA PHE A 92 -3.78 -2.66 -8.54
C PHE A 92 -3.54 -4.17 -8.43
N GLU A 93 -4.32 -4.85 -7.59
CA GLU A 93 -3.99 -6.20 -7.11
C GLU A 93 -4.82 -7.31 -7.72
N LEU A 94 -5.85 -6.98 -8.50
CA LEU A 94 -6.68 -7.96 -9.20
C LEU A 94 -5.79 -8.92 -9.98
N LYS A 95 -5.87 -10.21 -9.64
CA LYS A 95 -5.04 -11.24 -10.26
C LYS A 95 -5.17 -11.20 -11.78
N LYS A 96 -4.04 -11.30 -12.48
CA LYS A 96 -3.90 -11.33 -13.96
C LYS A 96 -4.25 -10.04 -14.71
N ILE A 97 -5.11 -9.18 -14.18
CA ILE A 97 -5.59 -7.99 -14.91
C ILE A 97 -5.27 -6.65 -14.25
N GLY A 98 -4.91 -6.65 -12.96
CA GLY A 98 -4.56 -5.46 -12.20
C GLY A 98 -3.27 -4.81 -12.68
N VAL A 99 -2.98 -3.62 -12.15
CA VAL A 99 -1.77 -2.86 -12.49
C VAL A 99 -0.50 -3.67 -12.24
N TRP A 100 -0.36 -4.29 -11.06
CA TRP A 100 0.87 -5.03 -10.72
C TRP A 100 1.08 -6.29 -11.57
N PRO A 101 0.08 -7.19 -11.73
CA PRO A 101 0.25 -8.33 -12.61
C PRO A 101 0.51 -7.94 -14.07
N THR A 102 -0.16 -6.89 -14.56
CA THR A 102 0.05 -6.43 -15.94
C THR A 102 1.47 -5.88 -16.13
N LEU A 103 1.98 -5.10 -15.16
CA LEU A 103 3.34 -4.56 -15.20
C LEU A 103 4.40 -5.68 -15.12
N ASP A 104 4.20 -6.66 -14.25
CA ASP A 104 5.08 -7.82 -14.12
C ASP A 104 5.14 -8.66 -15.40
N GLU A 105 4.00 -8.85 -16.08
CA GLU A 105 3.96 -9.58 -17.35
C GLU A 105 4.60 -8.79 -18.51
N GLU A 106 4.27 -7.50 -18.64
CA GLU A 106 4.82 -6.65 -19.71
C GLU A 106 6.33 -6.43 -19.56
N SER A 107 6.84 -6.27 -18.32
CA SER A 107 8.27 -6.10 -18.06
C SER A 107 9.11 -7.34 -18.42
N LYS A 108 8.51 -8.53 -18.44
CA LYS A 108 9.16 -9.79 -18.87
C LYS A 108 9.13 -10.00 -20.38
N PHE A 109 8.27 -9.27 -21.10
CA PHE A 109 8.10 -9.44 -22.54
C PHE A 109 9.10 -8.56 -23.30
N ALA A 110 10.08 -9.19 -23.95
CA ALA A 110 11.22 -8.50 -24.60
C ALA A 110 10.84 -7.46 -25.67
N GLN A 111 9.62 -7.52 -26.22
CA GLN A 111 9.11 -6.56 -27.20
C GLN A 111 8.07 -5.60 -26.63
N SER A 112 7.90 -5.55 -25.30
CA SER A 112 6.99 -4.61 -24.65
C SER A 112 7.57 -3.20 -24.57
N ASN A 113 6.70 -2.23 -24.31
CA ASN A 113 7.02 -0.84 -24.00
C ASN A 113 5.86 -0.20 -23.22
N ASP A 114 6.08 1.02 -22.73
CA ASP A 114 5.10 1.75 -21.91
C ASP A 114 3.75 1.92 -22.61
N LEU A 115 3.74 2.11 -23.94
CA LEU A 115 2.50 2.25 -24.71
C LEU A 115 1.68 0.95 -24.68
N LYS A 116 2.33 -0.20 -24.89
CA LYS A 116 1.67 -1.52 -24.82
C LYS A 116 1.12 -1.81 -23.42
N PHE A 117 1.86 -1.45 -22.39
CA PHE A 117 1.40 -1.54 -21.00
C PHE A 117 0.12 -0.70 -20.78
N VAL A 118 0.14 0.57 -21.19
CA VAL A 118 -1.03 1.47 -21.06
C VAL A 118 -2.22 0.98 -21.87
N GLU A 119 -2.02 0.49 -23.10
CA GLU A 119 -3.07 -0.09 -23.93
C GLU A 119 -3.71 -1.32 -23.28
N ARG A 120 -2.89 -2.19 -22.68
CA ARG A 120 -3.35 -3.39 -21.98
C ARG A 120 -4.16 -3.02 -20.73
N LEU A 121 -3.72 -2.03 -19.96
CA LEU A 121 -4.49 -1.53 -18.82
C LEU A 121 -5.83 -0.91 -19.25
N LYS A 122 -5.84 -0.10 -20.31
CA LYS A 122 -7.08 0.50 -20.85
C LYS A 122 -8.07 -0.56 -21.34
N LYS A 123 -7.56 -1.67 -21.89
CA LYS A 123 -8.38 -2.82 -22.29
C LYS A 123 -8.96 -3.58 -21.09
N ASN A 124 -8.16 -3.77 -20.03
CA ASN A 124 -8.60 -4.45 -18.81
C ASN A 124 -9.61 -3.61 -18.01
N PHE A 125 -9.50 -2.27 -18.07
CA PHE A 125 -10.34 -1.33 -17.33
C PHE A 125 -10.97 -0.26 -18.25
N PRO A 126 -11.94 -0.63 -19.09
CA PRO A 126 -12.57 0.31 -20.02
C PRO A 126 -13.48 1.32 -19.27
N LYS A 127 -12.94 2.54 -19.05
CA LYS A 127 -13.56 3.76 -18.47
C LYS A 127 -13.61 3.87 -16.93
N GLY A 128 -13.35 5.10 -16.45
CA GLY A 128 -13.67 5.60 -15.10
C GLY A 128 -12.73 5.23 -13.96
N HIS A 129 -12.05 4.09 -14.03
CA HIS A 129 -11.28 3.55 -12.88
C HIS A 129 -9.80 3.97 -12.89
N LEU A 130 -9.22 4.23 -14.07
CA LEU A 130 -7.79 4.55 -14.20
C LEU A 130 -7.43 6.02 -13.88
N TYR A 131 -8.44 6.92 -13.80
CA TYR A 131 -8.24 8.36 -13.63
C TYR A 131 -8.05 8.80 -12.17
N ILE A 132 -8.00 7.86 -11.22
CA ILE A 132 -7.90 8.16 -9.79
C ILE A 132 -6.43 8.23 -9.33
N LEU A 133 -5.47 7.93 -10.22
CA LEU A 133 -4.07 7.69 -9.84
C LEU A 133 -3.05 8.65 -10.46
N PHE A 134 -3.51 9.70 -11.15
CA PHE A 134 -2.64 10.74 -11.73
C PHE A 134 -3.19 12.14 -11.48
#